data_AF-A0A7D5IF07-F1
#
_entry.id   AF-A0A7D5IF07-F1
#
_cell.length_a   1.000
_cell.length_b   1.000
_cell.length_c   1.000
_cell.angle_alpha   90.00
_cell.angle_beta   90.00
_cell.angle_gamma   90.00
#
_symmetry.space_group_name_H-M   'P 1'
#
loop_
_entity.id
_entity.type
_entity.pdbx_description
1 polymer ?
#
loop_
_entity_poly.entity_id
_entity_poly.type
_entity_poly.pdbx_seq_one_letter_code
_entity_poly.pdbx_strand_id
1 'polypeptide(L)'
;MMMAFSGVAVAEKTTVIHISAVSVVQDTILPQLSLAAQQARAAELIKQAEARMMQEIGHNALLLSQATMKVYLDNEFATMWHDKVAEKAFLKEYALFAASGVSSKSAKALQQILNQPEGLAKDILLTDGFLDYLYYNKNVFKYANNWLYNLGSYTPKAPSSEQITQWTNAVKMGVAGEFVTNLVPQNHLYRDTAQRVLATAGEVVNNAFYKLALNVQRLRIIPSFDNGIFVNIPSYQLYYFRDGVLSLQSKVIVGRVDRKTPVMYSKLSNVVVNPPWNVPSGILAKDIIPKLARDPAYAERASFEILDSSGNQIDPHSVNWSEYVNAKNVPYRIRQKAGDDSALGRYKFNMPTTDAIFLHDTPNRGLFGRKHRTLSSGCVRVEKADELATILLQEAGWGLDKKNRVLGSKKTTSAQIYSDNPVYLYYVTAWVENGKVHTLSDIYNFDVNIPQFSISWEKLKSLI
;
A
#
# COMPACT_ATOMS: atom_id res chain seq x y z
N MET A 1 -9.57 29.86 28.77
CA MET A 1 -10.57 30.69 28.09
C MET A 1 -11.41 29.75 27.22
N MET A 2 -12.55 29.33 27.77
CA MET A 2 -13.54 28.47 27.11
C MET A 2 -14.23 29.25 25.99
N MET A 3 -14.39 28.63 24.82
CA MET A 3 -15.59 28.84 24.01
C MET A 3 -16.06 27.49 23.46
N ALA A 4 -17.33 27.21 23.78
CA ALA A 4 -18.08 26.04 23.39
C ALA A 4 -18.55 26.17 21.93
N PHE A 5 -18.53 25.08 21.18
CA PHE A 5 -19.32 24.93 19.97
C PHE A 5 -20.34 23.81 20.18
N SER A 6 -21.61 24.22 20.17
CA SER A 6 -22.81 23.40 20.17
C SER A 6 -22.95 22.63 18.85
N GLY A 7 -23.30 21.36 18.94
CA GLY A 7 -23.61 20.51 17.80
C GLY A 7 -24.94 20.88 17.12
N VAL A 8 -24.95 20.77 15.80
CA VAL A 8 -26.17 20.69 14.98
C VAL A 8 -25.95 19.56 13.98
N ALA A 9 -26.86 18.59 13.99
CA ALA A 9 -26.92 17.50 13.03
C ALA A 9 -27.30 18.04 11.65
N VAL A 10 -26.54 17.68 10.61
CA VAL A 10 -26.86 17.99 9.21
C VAL A 10 -27.29 16.71 8.53
N ALA A 11 -28.56 16.69 8.09
CA ALA A 11 -29.12 15.66 7.22
C ALA A 11 -28.56 15.82 5.80
N GLU A 12 -28.11 14.71 5.20
CA GLU A 12 -27.62 14.64 3.83
C GLU A 12 -28.74 14.98 2.83
N LYS A 13 -28.55 16.07 2.07
CA LYS A 13 -29.34 16.38 0.88
C LYS A 13 -28.68 15.76 -0.35
N THR A 14 -29.42 14.89 -1.02
CA THR A 14 -29.12 14.32 -2.33
C THR A 14 -28.87 15.44 -3.35
N THR A 15 -27.66 15.47 -3.92
CA THR A 15 -27.28 16.43 -4.95
C THR A 15 -27.76 15.94 -6.32
N VAL A 16 -28.65 16.71 -6.96
CA VAL A 16 -29.09 16.49 -8.34
C VAL A 16 -28.13 17.23 -9.27
N ILE A 17 -27.59 16.51 -10.26
CA ILE A 17 -26.68 17.04 -11.28
C ILE A 17 -27.50 17.82 -12.32
N HIS A 18 -27.19 19.11 -12.51
CA HIS A 18 -27.74 19.94 -13.58
C HIS A 18 -26.92 19.74 -14.88
N ILE A 19 -27.60 19.42 -15.98
CA ILE A 19 -27.01 19.43 -17.33
C ILE A 19 -27.50 20.68 -18.06
N SER A 20 -26.57 21.51 -18.50
CA SER A 20 -26.82 22.75 -19.25
C SER A 20 -27.30 22.44 -20.68
N ALA A 21 -28.31 23.21 -21.12
CA ALA A 21 -28.91 23.10 -22.44
C ALA A 21 -28.04 23.76 -23.53
N VAL A 22 -27.88 23.07 -24.65
CA VAL A 22 -27.45 23.65 -25.93
C VAL A 22 -28.67 23.73 -26.84
N SER A 23 -28.92 24.91 -27.39
CA SER A 23 -30.03 25.24 -28.28
C SER A 23 -29.73 24.91 -29.74
N VAL A 24 -30.58 24.10 -30.38
CA VAL A 24 -30.81 24.11 -31.84
C VAL A 24 -32.30 23.81 -32.13
N VAL A 25 -32.78 24.44 -33.19
CA VAL A 25 -34.13 24.75 -33.67
C VAL A 25 -34.93 23.53 -34.21
N GLN A 26 -36.13 23.37 -33.64
CA GLN A 26 -37.46 23.14 -34.24
C GLN A 26 -37.88 21.83 -34.96
N ASP A 27 -39.06 21.36 -34.51
CA ASP A 27 -40.06 20.47 -35.09
C ASP A 27 -39.82 18.95 -35.13
N THR A 28 -40.11 18.32 -33.99
CA THR A 28 -41.05 17.18 -33.89
C THR A 28 -41.48 17.01 -32.44
N ILE A 29 -42.77 17.24 -32.13
CA ILE A 29 -43.33 17.13 -30.78
C ILE A 29 -43.50 15.65 -30.45
N LEU A 30 -42.49 15.04 -29.82
CA LEU A 30 -42.68 13.87 -28.97
C LEU A 30 -43.21 14.36 -27.61
N PRO A 31 -44.25 13.75 -27.03
CA PRO A 31 -44.72 14.16 -25.71
C PRO A 31 -43.61 13.90 -24.68
N GLN A 32 -43.17 14.96 -23.99
CA GLN A 32 -42.29 14.81 -22.83
C GLN A 32 -43.05 14.02 -21.75
N LEU A 33 -42.65 12.77 -21.55
CA LEU A 33 -43.15 11.91 -20.46
C LEU A 33 -43.04 12.65 -19.13
N SER A 34 -44.05 12.52 -18.26
CA SER A 34 -43.98 13.03 -16.88
C SER A 34 -42.78 12.42 -16.13
N LEU A 35 -42.25 13.08 -15.10
CA LEU A 35 -41.13 12.55 -14.33
C LEU A 35 -41.41 11.12 -13.81
N ALA A 36 -42.65 10.85 -13.38
CA ALA A 36 -43.09 9.52 -12.97
C ALA A 36 -43.08 8.51 -14.12
N ALA A 37 -43.51 8.91 -15.32
CA ALA A 37 -43.48 8.05 -16.49
C ALA A 37 -42.05 7.80 -17.02
N GLN A 38 -41.15 8.79 -16.89
CA GLN A 38 -39.72 8.62 -17.17
C GLN A 38 -39.08 7.64 -16.18
N GLN A 39 -39.38 7.77 -14.88
CA GLN A 39 -38.90 6.84 -13.85
C GLN A 39 -39.43 5.42 -14.04
N ALA A 40 -40.73 5.27 -14.36
CA ALA A 40 -41.33 3.96 -14.62
C ALA A 40 -40.70 3.28 -15.84
N ARG A 41 -40.47 4.04 -16.92
CA ARG A 41 -39.79 3.52 -18.12
C ARG A 41 -38.33 3.13 -17.83
N ALA A 42 -37.60 3.94 -17.06
CA ALA A 42 -36.24 3.61 -16.65
C ALA A 42 -36.19 2.33 -15.80
N ALA A 43 -37.13 2.16 -14.86
CA ALA A 43 -37.23 0.96 -14.04
C ALA A 43 -37.53 -0.29 -14.89
N GLU A 44 -38.42 -0.17 -15.88
CA GLU A 44 -38.73 -1.28 -16.80
C GLU A 44 -37.52 -1.66 -17.67
N LEU A 45 -36.77 -0.68 -18.17
CA LEU A 45 -35.53 -0.94 -18.92
C LEU A 45 -34.48 -1.66 -18.06
N ILE A 46 -34.33 -1.27 -16.79
CA ILE A 46 -33.43 -1.95 -15.84
C ILE A 46 -33.88 -3.40 -15.65
N LYS A 47 -35.17 -3.63 -15.39
CA LYS A 47 -35.71 -4.99 -15.20
C LYS A 47 -35.51 -5.88 -16.42
N GLN A 48 -35.72 -5.35 -17.62
CA GLN A 48 -35.46 -6.07 -18.87
C GLN A 48 -33.98 -6.36 -19.06
N ALA A 49 -33.10 -5.42 -18.70
CA ALA A 49 -31.66 -5.61 -18.74
C ALA A 49 -31.19 -6.69 -17.74
N GLU A 50 -31.74 -6.72 -16.52
CA GLU A 50 -31.47 -7.77 -15.53
C GLU A 50 -31.90 -9.15 -16.05
N ALA A 51 -33.12 -9.25 -16.60
CA ALA A 51 -33.63 -10.51 -17.15
C ALA A 51 -32.78 -11.00 -18.33
N ARG A 52 -32.42 -10.11 -19.26
CA ARG A 52 -31.52 -10.41 -20.37
C ARG A 52 -30.16 -10.87 -19.86
N MET A 53 -29.56 -10.14 -18.92
CA MET A 53 -28.25 -10.49 -18.37
C MET A 53 -28.26 -11.86 -17.70
N MET A 54 -29.29 -12.18 -16.91
CA MET A 54 -29.46 -13.51 -16.30
C MET A 54 -29.61 -14.62 -17.34
N GLN A 55 -30.36 -14.37 -18.41
CA GLN A 55 -30.51 -15.32 -19.51
C GLN A 55 -29.18 -15.59 -20.22
N GLU A 56 -28.40 -14.54 -20.50
CA GLU A 56 -27.11 -14.67 -21.21
C GLU A 56 -26.06 -15.42 -20.39
N ILE A 57 -25.88 -15.07 -19.10
CA ILE A 57 -24.83 -15.67 -18.27
C ILE A 57 -25.19 -17.06 -17.73
N GLY A 58 -26.47 -17.48 -17.84
CA GLY A 58 -26.96 -18.77 -17.38
C GLY A 58 -26.73 -19.00 -15.89
N HIS A 59 -26.00 -20.07 -15.53
CA HIS A 59 -25.72 -20.44 -14.13
C HIS A 59 -24.54 -19.68 -13.51
N ASN A 60 -23.87 -18.82 -14.27
CA ASN A 60 -22.76 -18.03 -13.75
C ASN A 60 -23.26 -16.92 -12.82
N ALA A 61 -22.40 -16.51 -11.89
CA ALA A 61 -22.67 -15.47 -10.92
C ALA A 61 -21.70 -14.29 -11.11
N LEU A 62 -22.27 -13.10 -11.19
CA LEU A 62 -21.53 -11.83 -11.25
C LEU A 62 -21.12 -11.38 -9.85
N LEU A 63 -19.89 -10.87 -9.73
CA LEU A 63 -19.38 -10.20 -8.54
C LEU A 63 -20.05 -8.83 -8.37
N LEU A 64 -20.32 -8.13 -9.47
CA LEU A 64 -20.69 -6.72 -9.52
C LEU A 64 -21.92 -6.50 -10.43
N SER A 65 -22.96 -7.32 -10.26
CA SER A 65 -24.14 -7.38 -11.14
C SER A 65 -24.67 -6.02 -11.60
N GLN A 66 -24.89 -5.08 -10.67
CA GLN A 66 -25.43 -3.76 -10.98
C GLN A 66 -24.48 -2.90 -11.83
N ALA A 67 -23.17 -2.93 -11.52
CA ALA A 67 -22.19 -2.15 -12.29
C ALA A 67 -21.98 -2.74 -13.68
N THR A 68 -21.90 -4.07 -13.78
CA THR A 68 -21.78 -4.80 -15.04
C THR A 68 -23.01 -4.56 -15.92
N MET A 69 -24.22 -4.69 -15.38
CA MET A 69 -25.45 -4.38 -16.09
C MET A 69 -25.47 -2.96 -16.63
N LYS A 70 -25.07 -1.97 -15.81
CA LYS A 70 -25.03 -0.58 -16.26
C LYS A 70 -24.12 -0.40 -17.48
N VAL A 71 -22.95 -1.05 -17.50
CA VAL A 71 -22.03 -0.99 -18.65
C VAL A 71 -22.70 -1.49 -19.94
N TYR A 72 -23.37 -2.64 -19.91
CA TYR A 72 -24.03 -3.18 -21.11
C TYR A 72 -25.29 -2.41 -21.48
N LEU A 73 -26.07 -1.94 -20.50
CA LEU A 73 -27.24 -1.12 -20.77
C LEU A 73 -26.84 0.19 -21.49
N ASP A 74 -25.81 0.87 -20.99
CA ASP A 74 -25.28 2.11 -21.58
C ASP A 74 -24.57 1.88 -22.93
N ASN A 75 -24.24 0.63 -23.26
CA ASN A 75 -23.59 0.22 -24.50
C ASN A 75 -24.51 -0.62 -25.40
N GLU A 76 -25.83 -0.59 -25.17
CA GLU A 76 -26.85 -1.30 -25.97
C GLU A 76 -26.58 -2.81 -26.11
N PHE A 77 -25.92 -3.40 -25.11
CA PHE A 77 -25.43 -4.78 -25.07
C PHE A 77 -24.47 -5.17 -26.21
N ALA A 78 -23.81 -4.19 -26.84
CA ALA A 78 -22.64 -4.48 -27.67
C ALA A 78 -21.49 -4.99 -26.80
N THR A 79 -20.72 -5.92 -27.35
CA THR A 79 -19.58 -6.55 -26.66
C THR A 79 -18.45 -5.55 -26.39
N MET A 80 -17.74 -5.75 -25.28
CA MET A 80 -16.71 -4.85 -24.77
C MET A 80 -15.28 -5.36 -25.07
N TRP A 81 -15.12 -6.64 -25.41
CA TRP A 81 -13.81 -7.32 -25.53
C TRP A 81 -13.45 -7.70 -26.96
N HIS A 82 -13.65 -6.77 -27.90
CA HIS A 82 -13.22 -6.93 -29.30
C HIS A 82 -11.70 -6.90 -29.46
N ASP A 83 -11.01 -6.14 -28.60
CA ASP A 83 -9.55 -6.05 -28.59
C ASP A 83 -8.94 -7.25 -27.85
N LYS A 84 -8.39 -8.19 -28.61
CA LYS A 84 -7.74 -9.39 -28.06
C LYS A 84 -6.43 -9.08 -27.32
N VAL A 85 -5.80 -7.93 -27.55
CA VAL A 85 -4.65 -7.49 -26.72
C VAL A 85 -5.15 -7.16 -25.32
N ALA A 86 -6.27 -6.44 -25.21
CA ALA A 86 -6.90 -6.11 -23.94
C ALA A 86 -7.33 -7.38 -23.17
N GLU A 87 -8.03 -8.30 -23.83
CA GLU A 87 -8.47 -9.56 -23.22
C GLU A 87 -7.29 -10.37 -22.67
N LYS A 88 -6.23 -10.55 -23.46
CA LYS A 88 -5.03 -11.30 -23.04
C LYS A 88 -4.31 -10.63 -21.88
N ALA A 89 -4.12 -9.31 -21.94
CA ALA A 89 -3.47 -8.56 -20.87
C ALA A 89 -4.28 -8.66 -19.57
N PHE A 90 -5.60 -8.50 -19.65
CA PHE A 90 -6.47 -8.63 -18.48
C PHE A 90 -6.43 -10.05 -17.90
N LEU A 91 -6.58 -11.09 -18.71
CA LEU A 91 -6.58 -12.47 -18.24
C LEU A 91 -5.26 -12.85 -17.54
N LYS A 92 -4.12 -12.38 -18.04
CA LYS A 92 -2.81 -12.54 -17.36
C LYS A 92 -2.83 -11.93 -15.97
N GLU A 93 -3.23 -10.66 -15.86
CA GLU A 93 -3.22 -9.93 -14.60
C GLU A 93 -4.25 -10.46 -13.60
N TYR A 94 -5.43 -10.86 -14.08
CA TYR A 94 -6.49 -11.43 -13.25
C TYR A 94 -6.14 -12.84 -12.76
N ALA A 95 -5.42 -13.63 -13.57
CA ALA A 95 -4.88 -14.92 -13.15
C ALA A 95 -3.80 -14.78 -12.06
N LEU A 96 -2.89 -13.80 -12.20
CA LEU A 96 -1.91 -13.48 -11.16
C LEU A 96 -2.60 -13.03 -9.86
N PHE A 97 -3.70 -12.26 -9.98
CA PHE A 97 -4.50 -11.84 -8.84
C PHE A 97 -5.23 -13.02 -8.19
N ALA A 98 -5.88 -13.89 -8.95
CA ALA A 98 -6.54 -15.09 -8.46
C ALA A 98 -5.55 -16.06 -7.78
N ALA A 99 -4.40 -16.32 -8.40
CA ALA A 99 -3.38 -17.22 -7.87
C ALA A 99 -2.69 -16.69 -6.59
N SER A 100 -2.77 -15.39 -6.32
CA SER A 100 -2.17 -14.81 -5.11
C SER A 100 -2.85 -15.22 -3.80
N GLY A 101 -4.04 -15.80 -3.86
CA GLY A 101 -4.83 -16.13 -2.67
C GLY A 101 -5.60 -14.94 -2.07
N VAL A 102 -5.52 -13.74 -2.65
CA VAL A 102 -6.16 -12.52 -2.10
C VAL A 102 -7.68 -12.61 -2.11
N SER A 103 -8.29 -13.21 -3.14
CA SER A 103 -9.74 -13.26 -3.30
C SER A 103 -10.22 -14.59 -3.87
N SER A 104 -10.92 -15.39 -3.04
CA SER A 104 -11.57 -16.63 -3.49
C SER A 104 -12.71 -16.37 -4.47
N LYS A 105 -13.41 -15.24 -4.32
CA LYS A 105 -14.49 -14.82 -5.22
C LYS A 105 -13.95 -14.50 -6.62
N SER A 106 -12.85 -13.77 -6.70
CA SER A 106 -12.22 -13.40 -7.97
C SER A 106 -11.61 -14.62 -8.67
N ALA A 107 -11.04 -15.58 -7.90
CA ALA A 107 -10.60 -16.86 -8.47
C ALA A 107 -11.75 -17.68 -9.07
N LYS A 108 -12.92 -17.71 -8.40
CA LYS A 108 -14.13 -18.34 -8.95
C LYS A 108 -14.66 -17.61 -10.18
N ALA A 109 -14.61 -16.28 -10.22
CA ALA A 109 -15.00 -15.49 -11.39
C ALA A 109 -14.09 -15.80 -12.59
N LEU A 110 -12.77 -15.88 -12.39
CA LEU A 110 -11.84 -16.31 -13.43
C LEU A 110 -12.16 -17.72 -13.94
N GLN A 111 -12.45 -18.66 -13.04
CA GLN A 111 -12.80 -20.03 -13.45
C GLN A 111 -14.09 -20.08 -14.28
N GLN A 112 -15.07 -19.22 -14.00
CA GLN A 112 -16.28 -19.06 -14.82
C GLN A 112 -15.94 -18.51 -16.21
N ILE A 113 -15.13 -17.45 -16.28
CA ILE A 113 -14.65 -16.87 -17.55
C ILE A 113 -13.96 -17.93 -18.41
N LEU A 114 -13.05 -18.73 -17.82
CA LEU A 114 -12.30 -19.77 -18.53
C LEU A 114 -13.17 -20.95 -18.99
N ASN A 115 -14.33 -21.17 -18.37
CA ASN A 115 -15.25 -22.23 -18.72
C ASN A 115 -16.33 -21.80 -19.72
N GLN A 116 -16.53 -20.49 -19.88
CA GLN A 116 -17.57 -19.95 -20.74
C GLN A 116 -17.09 -19.94 -22.22
N PRO A 117 -17.87 -20.52 -23.15
CA PRO A 117 -17.61 -20.37 -24.58
C PRO A 117 -17.61 -18.89 -25.03
N GLU A 118 -16.95 -18.60 -26.15
CA GLU A 118 -17.01 -17.27 -26.78
C GLU A 118 -18.46 -16.83 -27.03
N GLY A 119 -18.73 -15.53 -26.85
CA GLY A 119 -20.05 -14.94 -26.98
C GLY A 119 -20.33 -13.89 -25.92
N LEU A 120 -21.54 -13.32 -25.94
CA LEU A 120 -21.93 -12.24 -25.05
C LEU A 120 -21.83 -12.63 -23.57
N ALA A 121 -22.14 -13.89 -23.22
CA ALA A 121 -21.98 -14.41 -21.87
C ALA A 121 -20.54 -14.29 -21.35
N LYS A 122 -19.54 -14.70 -22.14
CA LYS A 122 -18.12 -14.58 -21.76
C LYS A 122 -17.70 -13.11 -21.70
N ASP A 123 -18.17 -12.30 -22.63
CA ASP A 123 -17.91 -10.85 -22.65
C ASP A 123 -18.40 -10.18 -21.36
N ILE A 124 -19.63 -10.50 -20.92
CA ILE A 124 -20.21 -10.01 -19.65
C ILE A 124 -19.36 -10.45 -18.45
N LEU A 125 -18.94 -11.72 -18.40
CA LEU A 125 -18.10 -12.23 -17.32
C LEU A 125 -16.70 -11.58 -17.29
N LEU A 126 -16.10 -11.33 -18.46
CA LEU A 126 -14.84 -10.60 -18.58
C LEU A 126 -15.00 -9.17 -18.04
N THR A 127 -16.07 -8.48 -18.40
CA THR A 127 -16.36 -7.12 -17.89
C THR A 127 -16.54 -7.12 -16.38
N ASP A 128 -17.30 -8.06 -15.82
CA ASP A 128 -17.51 -8.16 -14.36
C ASP A 128 -16.20 -8.40 -13.59
N GLY A 129 -15.38 -9.34 -14.06
CA GLY A 129 -14.05 -9.60 -13.48
C GLY A 129 -13.10 -8.41 -13.65
N PHE A 130 -13.18 -7.69 -14.77
CA PHE A 130 -12.35 -6.52 -15.01
C PHE A 130 -12.73 -5.33 -14.12
N LEU A 131 -14.02 -5.11 -13.87
CA LEU A 131 -14.48 -4.09 -12.92
C LEU A 131 -13.98 -4.39 -11.49
N ASP A 132 -14.04 -5.65 -11.05
CA ASP A 132 -13.43 -6.10 -9.77
C ASP A 132 -11.92 -5.81 -9.76
N TYR A 133 -11.23 -6.18 -10.83
CA TYR A 133 -9.80 -5.94 -10.96
C TYR A 133 -9.43 -4.45 -10.98
N LEU A 134 -10.21 -3.59 -11.65
CA LEU A 134 -9.99 -2.13 -11.66
C LEU A 134 -10.12 -1.53 -10.26
N TYR A 135 -11.11 -1.97 -9.49
CA TYR A 135 -11.24 -1.56 -8.09
C TYR A 135 -10.04 -2.03 -7.27
N TYR A 136 -9.64 -3.29 -7.40
CA TYR A 136 -8.45 -3.82 -6.72
C TYR A 136 -7.19 -3.03 -7.08
N ASN A 137 -6.88 -2.89 -8.37
CA ASN A 137 -5.68 -2.25 -8.89
C ASN A 137 -5.56 -0.80 -8.36
N LYS A 138 -6.64 -0.04 -8.36
CA LYS A 138 -6.66 1.34 -7.85
C LYS A 138 -6.41 1.43 -6.35
N ASN A 139 -6.88 0.45 -5.57
CA ASN A 139 -6.98 0.55 -4.12
C ASN A 139 -5.96 -0.32 -3.35
N VAL A 140 -5.29 -1.27 -4.02
CA VAL A 140 -4.37 -2.21 -3.38
C VAL A 140 -3.25 -1.49 -2.64
N PHE A 141 -2.76 -0.37 -3.16
CA PHE A 141 -1.75 0.44 -2.50
C PHE A 141 -2.21 0.95 -1.12
N LYS A 142 -3.45 1.45 -1.04
CA LYS A 142 -4.05 2.00 0.18
C LYS A 142 -4.34 0.91 1.22
N TYR A 143 -4.74 -0.28 0.77
CA TYR A 143 -5.17 -1.36 1.63
C TYR A 143 -4.16 -2.52 1.71
N ALA A 144 -2.92 -2.31 1.29
CA ALA A 144 -1.90 -3.35 1.17
C ALA A 144 -1.72 -4.19 2.44
N ASN A 145 -1.58 -3.54 3.61
CA ASN A 145 -1.43 -4.20 4.91
C ASN A 145 -2.56 -5.21 5.20
N ASN A 146 -3.78 -4.92 4.74
CA ASN A 146 -4.90 -5.83 4.89
C ASN A 146 -4.89 -6.85 3.75
N TRP A 147 -4.94 -6.41 2.49
CA TRP A 147 -5.21 -7.32 1.37
C TRP A 147 -4.05 -8.25 1.02
N LEU A 148 -2.80 -7.86 1.27
CA LEU A 148 -1.61 -8.61 0.85
C LEU A 148 -0.82 -9.26 1.99
N TYR A 149 -1.08 -8.82 3.24
CA TYR A 149 -0.37 -9.29 4.44
C TYR A 149 -1.31 -9.78 5.55
N ASN A 150 -2.63 -9.67 5.35
CA ASN A 150 -3.68 -10.30 6.16
C ASN A 150 -4.78 -10.86 5.24
N LEU A 151 -4.42 -11.93 4.52
CA LEU A 151 -5.23 -12.52 3.45
C LEU A 151 -6.66 -12.86 3.91
N GLY A 152 -7.61 -12.74 2.98
CA GLY A 152 -9.04 -12.98 3.23
C GLY A 152 -9.85 -11.72 3.56
N SER A 153 -9.20 -10.56 3.65
CA SER A 153 -9.87 -9.27 3.92
C SER A 153 -10.38 -8.53 2.67
N TYR A 154 -9.95 -8.93 1.47
CA TYR A 154 -10.43 -8.32 0.22
C TYR A 154 -11.87 -8.74 -0.08
N THR A 155 -12.68 -7.77 -0.51
CA THR A 155 -14.04 -8.00 -1.02
C THR A 155 -14.19 -7.27 -2.35
N PRO A 156 -14.72 -7.93 -3.40
CA PRO A 156 -15.04 -7.27 -4.67
C PRO A 156 -15.96 -6.07 -4.45
N LYS A 157 -15.62 -4.96 -5.09
CA LYS A 157 -16.44 -3.74 -5.13
C LYS A 157 -16.35 -3.10 -6.50
N ALA A 158 -17.38 -2.34 -6.86
CA ALA A 158 -17.39 -1.61 -8.11
C ALA A 158 -16.35 -0.48 -8.09
N PRO A 159 -15.65 -0.22 -9.21
CA PRO A 159 -14.83 0.97 -9.36
C PRO A 159 -15.72 2.22 -9.42
N SER A 160 -15.11 3.40 -9.30
CA SER A 160 -15.86 4.66 -9.40
C SER A 160 -16.47 4.84 -10.80
N SER A 161 -17.55 5.62 -10.89
CA SER A 161 -18.17 5.94 -12.19
C SER A 161 -17.18 6.54 -13.18
N GLU A 162 -16.23 7.36 -12.71
CA GLU A 162 -15.16 7.92 -13.54
C GLU A 162 -14.28 6.82 -14.16
N GLN A 163 -13.86 5.83 -13.37
CA GLN A 163 -13.07 4.70 -13.87
C GLN A 163 -13.85 3.84 -14.87
N ILE A 164 -15.15 3.62 -14.62
CA ILE A 164 -16.02 2.91 -15.55
C ILE A 164 -16.12 3.69 -16.87
N THR A 165 -16.32 5.01 -16.81
CA THR A 165 -16.36 5.87 -18.01
C THR A 165 -15.03 5.87 -18.76
N GLN A 166 -13.89 5.92 -18.06
CA GLN A 166 -12.57 5.82 -18.70
C GLN A 166 -12.41 4.51 -19.46
N TRP A 167 -12.81 3.39 -18.85
CA TRP A 167 -12.79 2.08 -19.50
C TRP A 167 -13.70 2.03 -20.73
N THR A 168 -14.98 2.42 -20.60
CA THR A 168 -15.93 2.34 -21.71
C THR A 168 -15.55 3.25 -22.87
N ASN A 169 -14.98 4.42 -22.59
CA ASN A 169 -14.42 5.31 -23.62
C ASN A 169 -13.22 4.68 -24.32
N ALA A 170 -12.30 4.05 -23.58
CA ALA A 170 -11.15 3.36 -24.17
C ALA A 170 -11.58 2.25 -25.14
N VAL A 171 -12.64 1.49 -24.79
CA VAL A 171 -13.25 0.49 -25.68
C VAL A 171 -13.83 1.14 -26.95
N LYS A 172 -14.63 2.19 -26.80
CA LYS A 172 -15.25 2.91 -27.94
C LYS A 172 -14.23 3.55 -28.87
N MET A 173 -13.10 4.00 -28.33
CA MET A 173 -12.01 4.60 -29.09
C MET A 173 -11.03 3.57 -29.70
N GLY A 174 -11.22 2.27 -29.44
CA GLY A 174 -10.32 1.23 -29.95
C GLY A 174 -8.93 1.20 -29.29
N VAL A 175 -8.81 1.72 -28.05
CA VAL A 175 -7.55 1.79 -27.28
C VAL A 175 -7.61 0.97 -25.99
N ALA A 176 -8.49 -0.03 -25.92
CA ALA A 176 -8.67 -0.90 -24.76
C ALA A 176 -7.37 -1.64 -24.38
N GLY A 177 -6.58 -2.11 -25.35
CA GLY A 177 -5.32 -2.82 -25.10
C GLY A 177 -4.29 -1.94 -24.40
N GLU A 178 -4.18 -0.67 -24.81
CA GLU A 178 -3.31 0.31 -24.14
C GLU A 178 -3.82 0.57 -22.71
N PHE A 179 -5.13 0.78 -22.54
CA PHE A 179 -5.74 1.01 -21.24
C PHE A 179 -5.41 -0.10 -20.24
N VAL A 180 -5.59 -1.38 -20.63
CA VAL A 180 -5.30 -2.53 -19.77
C VAL A 180 -3.79 -2.68 -19.54
N THR A 181 -2.96 -2.49 -20.56
CA THR A 181 -1.49 -2.61 -20.45
C THR A 181 -0.91 -1.55 -19.49
N ASN A 182 -1.51 -0.36 -19.45
CA ASN A 182 -1.11 0.72 -18.54
C ASN A 182 -1.42 0.41 -17.05
N LEU A 183 -2.24 -0.61 -16.76
CA LEU A 183 -2.46 -1.08 -15.39
C LEU A 183 -1.34 -2.00 -14.87
N VAL A 184 -0.46 -2.48 -15.78
CA VAL A 184 0.62 -3.42 -15.46
C VAL A 184 1.83 -2.65 -14.91
N PRO A 185 2.37 -3.04 -13.74
CA PRO A 185 3.55 -2.42 -13.15
C PRO A 185 4.77 -2.50 -14.06
N GLN A 186 5.51 -1.39 -14.14
CA GLN A 186 6.72 -1.29 -14.97
C GLN A 186 7.98 -1.79 -14.27
N ASN A 187 7.94 -2.02 -12.96
CA ASN A 187 9.12 -2.50 -12.23
C ASN A 187 9.52 -3.92 -12.71
N HIS A 188 10.81 -4.11 -12.97
CA HIS A 188 11.32 -5.34 -13.60
C HIS A 188 11.09 -6.57 -12.71
N LEU A 189 11.19 -6.44 -11.39
CA LEU A 189 10.93 -7.55 -10.45
C LEU A 189 9.49 -8.08 -10.60
N TYR A 190 8.49 -7.20 -10.72
CA TYR A 190 7.11 -7.60 -10.99
C TYR A 190 7.03 -8.40 -12.29
N ARG A 191 7.58 -7.85 -13.37
CA ARG A 191 7.46 -8.43 -14.72
C ARG A 191 8.11 -9.80 -14.82
N ASP A 192 9.34 -9.94 -14.34
CA ASP A 192 10.08 -11.20 -14.35
C ASP A 192 9.38 -12.25 -13.48
N THR A 193 8.87 -11.84 -12.31
CA THR A 193 8.17 -12.73 -11.39
C THR A 193 6.82 -13.17 -11.97
N ALA A 194 6.04 -12.23 -12.52
CA ALA A 194 4.76 -12.49 -13.17
C ALA A 194 4.92 -13.47 -14.36
N GLN A 195 5.93 -13.24 -15.20
CA GLN A 195 6.26 -14.12 -16.31
C GLN A 195 6.60 -15.53 -15.81
N ARG A 196 7.40 -15.66 -14.74
CA ARG A 196 7.74 -16.97 -14.16
C ARG A 196 6.51 -17.69 -13.61
N VAL A 197 5.62 -16.98 -12.90
CA VAL A 197 4.38 -17.56 -12.39
C VAL A 197 3.54 -18.08 -13.55
N LEU A 198 3.29 -17.27 -14.59
CA LEU A 198 2.48 -17.69 -15.73
C LEU A 198 3.11 -18.85 -16.52
N ALA A 199 4.43 -18.85 -16.69
CA ALA A 199 5.15 -19.91 -17.41
C ALA A 199 5.08 -21.26 -16.69
N THR A 200 5.16 -21.27 -15.36
CA THR A 200 5.14 -22.51 -14.54
C THR A 200 3.73 -22.94 -14.12
N ALA A 201 2.72 -22.14 -14.44
CA ALA A 201 1.34 -22.45 -14.14
C ALA A 201 0.89 -23.70 -14.91
N GLY A 202 0.21 -24.65 -14.26
CA GLY A 202 -0.23 -25.91 -14.90
C GLY A 202 0.82 -27.03 -14.94
N GLU A 203 2.08 -26.78 -14.53
CA GLU A 203 3.07 -27.82 -14.28
C GLU A 203 2.87 -28.39 -12.86
N VAL A 204 3.74 -28.01 -11.92
CA VAL A 204 3.64 -28.36 -10.50
C VAL A 204 3.25 -27.13 -9.70
N VAL A 205 1.95 -27.03 -9.38
CA VAL A 205 1.41 -25.97 -8.54
C VAL A 205 1.56 -26.37 -7.08
N ASN A 206 2.50 -25.74 -6.37
CA ASN A 206 2.83 -26.02 -4.97
C ASN A 206 2.92 -24.74 -4.13
N ASN A 207 3.29 -24.84 -2.85
CA ASN A 207 3.43 -23.68 -1.96
C ASN A 207 4.41 -22.61 -2.50
N ALA A 208 5.47 -23.00 -3.21
CA ALA A 208 6.41 -22.05 -3.79
C ALA A 208 5.78 -21.25 -4.93
N PHE A 209 4.95 -21.89 -5.76
CA PHE A 209 4.16 -21.22 -6.79
C PHE A 209 3.23 -20.16 -6.19
N TYR A 210 2.42 -20.53 -5.19
CA TYR A 210 1.47 -19.60 -4.55
C TYR A 210 2.19 -18.48 -3.80
N LYS A 211 3.34 -18.77 -3.16
CA LYS A 211 4.19 -17.74 -2.56
C LYS A 211 4.71 -16.76 -3.61
N LEU A 212 5.12 -17.24 -4.79
CA LEU A 212 5.57 -16.38 -5.87
C LEU A 212 4.40 -15.53 -6.40
N ALA A 213 3.22 -16.11 -6.62
CA ALA A 213 2.02 -15.40 -7.06
C ALA A 213 1.56 -14.31 -6.07
N LEU A 214 1.62 -14.58 -4.76
CA LEU A 214 1.36 -13.57 -3.73
C LEU A 214 2.37 -12.43 -3.80
N ASN A 215 3.65 -12.76 -3.97
CA ASN A 215 4.69 -11.74 -4.07
C ASN A 215 4.64 -10.94 -5.38
N VAL A 216 4.08 -11.48 -6.48
CA VAL A 216 3.74 -10.68 -7.67
C VAL A 216 2.81 -9.52 -7.30
N GLN A 217 1.75 -9.78 -6.51
CA GLN A 217 0.85 -8.72 -6.07
C GLN A 217 1.48 -7.75 -5.06
N ARG A 218 2.48 -8.19 -4.29
CA ARG A 218 3.27 -7.29 -3.42
C ARG A 218 4.28 -6.45 -4.18
N LEU A 219 4.82 -6.96 -5.28
CA LEU A 219 5.68 -6.20 -6.19
C LEU A 219 4.89 -5.16 -7.00
N ARG A 220 3.58 -5.36 -7.19
CA ARG A 220 2.70 -4.39 -7.88
C ARG A 220 2.64 -3.02 -7.23
N ILE A 221 2.77 -2.95 -5.91
CA ILE A 221 2.68 -1.69 -5.15
C ILE A 221 4.03 -0.94 -5.05
N ILE A 222 5.05 -1.42 -5.77
CA ILE A 222 6.40 -0.85 -5.78
C ILE A 222 6.64 -0.23 -7.17
N PRO A 223 7.12 1.01 -7.27
CA PRO A 223 7.48 1.60 -8.55
C PRO A 223 8.74 0.97 -9.13
N SER A 224 9.16 1.42 -10.30
CA SER A 224 10.51 1.17 -10.79
C SER A 224 11.56 1.70 -9.80
N PHE A 225 12.68 0.99 -9.67
CA PHE A 225 13.76 1.29 -8.74
C PHE A 225 14.69 2.39 -9.28
N ASP A 226 14.11 3.50 -9.74
CA ASP A 226 14.86 4.58 -10.40
C ASP A 226 15.16 5.74 -9.45
N ASN A 227 14.20 6.07 -8.57
CA ASN A 227 14.29 7.21 -7.67
C ASN A 227 13.60 6.89 -6.34
N GLY A 228 14.34 6.86 -5.24
CA GLY A 228 13.80 6.65 -3.90
C GLY A 228 14.62 5.76 -2.98
N ILE A 229 14.19 5.68 -1.73
CA ILE A 229 14.71 4.79 -0.70
C ILE A 229 13.79 3.57 -0.60
N PHE A 230 14.35 2.40 -0.80
CA PHE A 230 13.65 1.12 -0.85
C PHE A 230 14.17 0.22 0.27
N VAL A 231 13.30 -0.14 1.20
CA VAL A 231 13.61 -1.04 2.31
C VAL A 231 12.76 -2.30 2.17
N ASN A 232 13.38 -3.39 1.71
CA ASN A 232 12.75 -4.70 1.78
C ASN A 232 12.90 -5.25 3.20
N ILE A 233 11.86 -5.09 4.01
CA ILE A 233 11.82 -5.43 5.45
C ILE A 233 12.39 -6.83 5.75
N PRO A 234 11.95 -7.93 5.11
CA PRO A 234 12.46 -9.28 5.36
C PRO A 234 13.90 -9.50 4.90
N SER A 235 14.41 -8.69 3.98
CA SER A 235 15.81 -8.78 3.54
C SER A 235 16.78 -8.10 4.50
N TYR A 236 16.28 -7.21 5.35
CA TYR A 236 17.07 -6.30 6.17
C TYR A 236 18.06 -5.44 5.37
N GLN A 237 17.69 -5.05 4.15
CA GLN A 237 18.46 -4.17 3.27
C GLN A 237 17.68 -2.91 2.92
N LEU A 238 18.42 -1.82 2.77
CA LEU A 238 18.01 -0.54 2.22
C LEU A 238 18.82 -0.27 0.97
N TYR A 239 18.14 0.16 -0.09
CA TYR A 239 18.73 0.65 -1.32
C TYR A 239 18.23 2.07 -1.55
N TYR A 240 19.13 2.96 -1.96
CA TYR A 240 18.79 4.32 -2.34
C TYR A 240 19.18 4.52 -3.79
N PHE A 241 18.17 4.76 -4.63
CA PHE A 241 18.33 5.02 -6.05
C PHE A 241 18.08 6.50 -6.35
N ARG A 242 18.88 7.04 -7.25
CA ARG A 242 18.73 8.39 -7.81
C ARG A 242 19.02 8.30 -9.30
N ASP A 243 18.09 8.77 -10.12
CA ASP A 243 18.21 8.79 -11.59
C ASP A 243 18.64 7.44 -12.19
N GLY A 244 18.11 6.33 -11.66
CA GLY A 244 18.43 4.96 -12.09
C GLY A 244 19.74 4.41 -11.51
N VAL A 245 20.49 5.19 -10.73
CA VAL A 245 21.78 4.80 -10.16
C VAL A 245 21.65 4.43 -8.68
N LEU A 246 22.15 3.25 -8.32
CA LEU A 246 22.27 2.84 -6.92
C LEU A 246 23.30 3.72 -6.20
N SER A 247 22.81 4.71 -5.46
CA SER A 247 23.62 5.70 -4.74
C SER A 247 24.09 5.20 -3.37
N LEU A 248 23.30 4.34 -2.71
CA LEU A 248 23.66 3.73 -1.43
C LEU A 248 22.99 2.37 -1.25
N GLN A 249 23.73 1.40 -0.74
CA GLN A 249 23.20 0.16 -0.18
C GLN A 249 23.63 0.05 1.28
N SER A 250 22.69 -0.26 2.18
CA SER A 250 22.94 -0.38 3.62
C SER A 250 22.13 -1.50 4.24
N LYS A 251 22.69 -2.20 5.24
CA LYS A 251 21.86 -3.04 6.11
C LYS A 251 20.94 -2.19 6.96
N VAL A 252 19.82 -2.79 7.37
CA VAL A 252 18.89 -2.21 8.33
C VAL A 252 18.53 -3.15 9.47
N ILE A 253 18.02 -2.56 10.56
CA ILE A 253 17.32 -3.25 11.65
C ILE A 253 15.87 -2.79 11.63
N VAL A 254 14.95 -3.75 11.67
CA VAL A 254 13.50 -3.52 11.57
C VAL A 254 12.80 -3.95 12.85
N GLY A 255 11.48 -3.72 12.90
CA GLY A 255 10.63 -4.02 14.04
C GLY A 255 10.68 -5.49 14.45
N ARG A 256 10.48 -5.75 15.74
CA ARG A 256 10.23 -7.11 16.25
C ARG A 256 8.90 -7.66 15.75
N VAL A 257 8.69 -8.97 15.89
CA VAL A 257 7.43 -9.63 15.48
C VAL A 257 6.21 -9.07 16.23
N ASP A 258 6.38 -8.65 17.49
CA ASP A 258 5.34 -8.02 18.33
C ASP A 258 5.18 -6.51 18.09
N ARG A 259 6.09 -5.89 17.33
CA ARG A 259 6.13 -4.45 17.00
C ARG A 259 6.66 -4.27 15.57
N LYS A 260 5.93 -4.84 14.61
CA LYS A 260 6.37 -4.97 13.21
C LYS A 260 6.61 -3.59 12.59
N THR A 261 7.59 -3.49 11.70
CA THR A 261 7.68 -2.36 10.77
C THR A 261 6.52 -2.49 9.76
N PRO A 262 5.65 -1.47 9.59
CA PRO A 262 4.52 -1.57 8.67
C PRO A 262 5.00 -1.51 7.23
N VAL A 263 4.21 -2.12 6.33
CA VAL A 263 4.38 -1.89 4.89
C VAL A 263 3.76 -0.55 4.57
N MET A 264 4.53 0.37 4.00
CA MET A 264 4.07 1.73 3.78
C MET A 264 4.90 2.45 2.73
N TYR A 265 4.33 3.55 2.26
CA TYR A 265 4.97 4.53 1.41
C TYR A 265 4.86 5.91 2.04
N SER A 266 5.92 6.68 1.97
CA SER A 266 5.93 8.09 2.31
C SER A 266 7.02 8.80 1.51
N LYS A 267 7.36 10.02 1.89
CA LYS A 267 8.50 10.76 1.39
C LYS A 267 9.30 11.34 2.54
N LEU A 268 10.61 11.49 2.36
CA LEU A 268 11.41 12.21 3.34
C LEU A 268 10.96 13.68 3.40
N SER A 269 10.81 14.20 4.62
CA SER A 269 10.50 15.61 4.85
C SER A 269 11.72 16.38 5.31
N ASN A 270 12.48 15.84 6.25
CA ASN A 270 13.73 16.44 6.71
C ASN A 270 14.71 15.42 7.30
N VAL A 271 15.98 15.83 7.36
CA VAL A 271 17.03 15.14 8.09
C VAL A 271 17.34 15.97 9.34
N VAL A 272 17.21 15.33 10.51
CA VAL A 272 17.58 15.94 11.80
C VAL A 272 18.94 15.41 12.20
N VAL A 273 19.93 16.29 12.28
CA VAL A 273 21.27 16.03 12.80
C VAL A 273 21.25 16.28 14.31
N ASN A 274 21.86 15.36 15.07
CA ASN A 274 21.82 15.33 16.53
C ASN A 274 20.37 15.32 17.08
N PRO A 275 19.52 14.37 16.68
CA PRO A 275 18.13 14.35 17.10
C PRO A 275 18.01 14.05 18.61
N PRO A 276 17.17 14.77 19.37
CA PRO A 276 16.68 14.27 20.64
C PRO A 276 15.68 13.14 20.36
N TRP A 277 15.45 12.28 21.35
CA TRP A 277 14.47 11.20 21.24
C TRP A 277 13.31 11.42 22.20
N ASN A 278 12.16 11.85 21.67
CA ASN A 278 10.91 11.79 22.43
C ASN A 278 10.44 10.34 22.43
N VAL A 279 10.36 9.73 23.62
CA VAL A 279 10.01 8.32 23.77
C VAL A 279 8.51 8.14 23.47
N PRO A 280 8.12 7.33 22.47
CA PRO A 280 6.72 7.02 22.20
C PRO A 280 6.05 6.37 23.40
N SER A 281 4.77 6.66 23.64
CA SER A 281 4.00 6.17 24.79
C SER A 281 4.07 4.65 24.98
N GLY A 282 4.01 3.88 23.89
CA GLY A 282 4.12 2.42 23.94
C GLY A 282 5.49 1.92 24.41
N ILE A 283 6.58 2.60 24.05
CA ILE A 283 7.94 2.29 24.52
C ILE A 283 8.12 2.78 25.95
N LEU A 284 7.58 3.97 26.26
CA LEU A 284 7.58 4.54 27.61
C LEU A 284 7.00 3.53 28.61
N ALA A 285 5.77 3.10 28.38
CA ALA A 285 5.05 2.19 29.28
C ALA A 285 5.70 0.80 29.37
N LYS A 286 6.16 0.23 28.25
CA LYS A 286 6.64 -1.16 28.21
C LYS A 286 8.13 -1.33 28.55
N ASP A 287 8.95 -0.32 28.25
CA ASP A 287 10.41 -0.48 28.26
C ASP A 287 11.13 0.51 29.21
N ILE A 288 10.57 1.71 29.45
CA ILE A 288 11.22 2.75 30.26
C ILE A 288 10.67 2.81 31.69
N ILE A 289 9.35 2.86 31.88
CA ILE A 289 8.72 2.92 33.21
C ILE A 289 9.15 1.75 34.10
N PRO A 290 9.19 0.47 33.64
CA PRO A 290 9.67 -0.62 34.47
C PRO A 290 11.13 -0.48 34.93
N LYS A 291 11.96 0.27 34.19
CA LYS A 291 13.36 0.55 34.57
C LYS A 291 13.42 1.67 35.61
N LEU A 292 12.64 2.74 35.41
CA LEU A 292 12.54 3.85 36.37
C LEU A 292 11.93 3.41 37.71
N ALA A 293 10.94 2.52 37.68
CA ALA A 293 10.37 1.92 38.89
C ALA A 293 11.37 1.10 39.69
N ARG A 294 12.31 0.44 39.00
CA ARG A 294 13.40 -0.29 39.66
C ARG A 294 14.49 0.64 40.17
N ASP A 295 14.83 1.65 39.38
CA ASP A 295 15.91 2.59 39.67
C ASP A 295 15.67 3.92 38.93
N PRO A 296 15.20 4.97 39.62
CA PRO A 296 15.00 6.29 39.03
C PRO A 296 16.29 6.88 38.46
N ALA A 297 17.46 6.54 39.02
CA ALA A 297 18.77 7.02 38.56
C ALA A 297 19.13 6.53 37.13
N TYR A 298 18.33 5.61 36.58
CA TYR A 298 18.40 5.22 35.18
C TYR A 298 18.15 6.40 34.23
N ALA A 299 17.33 7.38 34.62
CA ALA A 299 17.06 8.55 33.79
C ALA A 299 18.35 9.31 33.47
N GLU A 300 19.17 9.60 34.47
CA GLU A 300 20.44 10.31 34.36
C GLU A 300 21.45 9.50 33.55
N ARG A 301 21.61 8.21 33.87
CA ARG A 301 22.55 7.33 33.16
C ARG A 301 22.22 7.16 31.67
N ALA A 302 20.94 7.28 31.30
CA ALA A 302 20.49 7.20 29.93
C ALA A 302 20.22 8.58 29.30
N SER A 303 20.61 9.68 29.97
CA SER A 303 20.45 11.06 29.48
C SER A 303 19.00 11.45 29.18
N PHE A 304 18.04 10.96 29.97
CA PHE A 304 16.63 11.30 29.88
C PHE A 304 16.27 12.56 30.69
N GLU A 305 15.40 13.37 30.11
CA GLU A 305 14.68 14.44 30.77
C GLU A 305 13.23 14.00 30.96
N ILE A 306 12.73 14.13 32.19
CA ILE A 306 11.34 13.90 32.53
C ILE A 306 10.63 15.26 32.48
N LEU A 307 9.59 15.37 31.67
CA LEU A 307 8.84 16.62 31.48
C LEU A 307 7.38 16.41 31.87
N ASP A 308 6.82 17.36 32.61
CA ASP A 308 5.38 17.40 32.89
C ASP A 308 4.56 17.87 31.66
N SER A 309 3.24 17.98 31.80
CA SER A 309 2.33 18.45 30.75
C SER A 309 2.57 19.91 30.34
N SER A 310 3.16 20.72 31.22
CA SER A 310 3.51 22.12 30.96
C SER A 310 4.91 22.26 30.34
N GLY A 311 5.68 21.17 30.27
CA GLY A 311 7.03 21.11 29.75
C GLY A 311 8.12 21.42 30.79
N ASN A 312 7.77 21.51 32.08
CA ASN A 312 8.76 21.69 33.15
C ASN A 312 9.51 20.39 33.38
N GLN A 313 10.82 20.50 33.63
CA GLN A 313 11.62 19.34 33.98
C GLN A 313 11.33 18.91 35.43
N ILE A 314 11.09 17.62 35.61
CA ILE A 314 10.80 16.97 36.89
C ILE A 314 12.01 16.11 37.28
N ASP A 315 12.33 16.11 38.57
CA ASP A 315 13.31 15.21 39.14
C ASP A 315 12.77 13.76 39.06
N PRO A 316 13.45 12.81 38.40
CA PRO A 316 12.99 11.43 38.37
C PRO A 316 12.88 10.81 39.78
N HIS A 317 13.63 11.28 40.77
CA HIS A 317 13.53 10.76 42.14
C HIS A 317 12.29 11.26 42.90
N SER A 318 11.64 12.33 42.42
CA SER A 318 10.43 12.87 43.06
C SER A 318 9.15 12.16 42.63
N VAL A 319 9.23 11.18 41.73
CA VAL A 319 8.08 10.48 41.14
C VAL A 319 8.04 9.02 41.62
N ASN A 320 6.89 8.58 42.14
CA ASN A 320 6.67 7.17 42.46
C ASN A 320 6.39 6.34 41.18
N TRP A 321 7.45 5.99 40.45
CA TRP A 321 7.34 5.29 39.16
C TRP A 321 6.62 3.94 39.22
N SER A 322 6.61 3.29 40.38
CA SER A 322 5.92 2.02 40.59
C SER A 322 4.41 2.11 40.35
N GLU A 323 3.79 3.27 40.60
CA GLU A 323 2.36 3.52 40.32
C GLU A 323 2.04 3.49 38.82
N TYR A 324 3.03 3.74 37.98
CA TYR A 324 2.85 3.80 36.52
C TYR A 324 3.19 2.48 35.83
N VAL A 325 3.65 1.46 36.56
CA VAL A 325 3.87 0.12 36.00
C VAL A 325 2.51 -0.46 35.58
N ASN A 326 2.38 -0.81 34.30
CA ASN A 326 1.12 -1.23 33.67
C ASN A 326 -0.02 -0.17 33.66
N ALA A 327 0.28 1.09 33.99
CA ALA A 327 -0.71 2.14 33.91
C ALA A 327 -1.13 2.42 32.47
N LYS A 328 -2.42 2.72 32.27
CA LYS A 328 -2.98 3.08 30.96
C LYS A 328 -2.49 4.45 30.49
N ASN A 329 -2.17 5.35 31.42
CA ASN A 329 -1.70 6.69 31.13
C ASN A 329 -0.52 7.04 32.03
N VAL A 330 0.49 7.67 31.45
CA VAL A 330 1.66 8.19 32.15
C VAL A 330 1.67 9.70 31.89
N PRO A 331 1.47 10.55 32.92
CA PRO A 331 1.30 12.00 32.74
C PRO A 331 2.63 12.74 32.51
N TYR A 332 3.65 12.05 32.01
CA TYR A 332 4.98 12.57 31.79
C TYR A 332 5.46 12.28 30.37
N ARG A 333 6.16 13.24 29.78
CA ARG A 333 6.89 13.06 28.53
C ARG A 333 8.36 12.82 28.85
N ILE A 334 8.89 11.71 28.36
CA ILE A 334 10.32 11.40 28.48
C ILE A 334 11.03 11.74 27.16
N ARG A 335 12.09 12.55 27.26
CA ARG A 335 12.95 12.93 26.14
C ARG A 335 14.40 12.56 26.42
N GLN A 336 15.00 11.73 25.58
CA GLN A 336 16.44 11.54 25.60
C GLN A 336 17.13 12.73 24.93
N LYS A 337 18.17 13.26 25.57
CA LYS A 337 19.03 14.28 24.98
C LYS A 337 19.73 13.74 23.73
N ALA A 338 20.09 14.66 22.84
CA ALA A 338 20.96 14.32 21.72
C ALA A 338 22.37 14.00 22.24
N GLY A 339 23.03 12.99 21.67
CA GLY A 339 24.30 12.49 22.17
C GLY A 339 24.82 11.35 21.33
N ASP A 340 26.04 10.91 21.63
CA ASP A 340 26.67 9.76 20.96
C ASP A 340 26.07 8.43 21.46
N ASP A 341 25.41 8.46 22.61
CA ASP A 341 24.66 7.39 23.28
C ASP A 341 23.15 7.42 23.00
N SER A 342 22.66 8.42 22.25
CA SER A 342 21.23 8.56 21.93
C SER A 342 20.70 7.34 21.19
N ALA A 343 19.51 6.85 21.54
CA ALA A 343 18.89 5.72 20.88
C ALA A 343 18.61 5.95 19.38
N LEU A 344 18.47 7.22 18.97
CA LEU A 344 18.33 7.63 17.57
C LEU A 344 19.68 7.88 16.86
N GLY A 345 20.80 7.72 17.56
CA GLY A 345 22.13 8.05 17.04
C GLY A 345 22.25 9.52 16.65
N ARG A 346 22.99 9.79 15.58
CA ARG A 346 23.33 11.15 15.14
C ARG A 346 22.41 11.70 14.05
N TYR A 347 21.57 10.85 13.46
CA TYR A 347 20.70 11.21 12.34
C TYR A 347 19.30 10.60 12.47
N LYS A 348 18.27 11.41 12.20
CA LYS A 348 16.88 10.96 12.05
C LYS A 348 16.33 11.46 10.72
N PHE A 349 15.78 10.56 9.92
CA PHE A 349 15.17 10.85 8.62
C PHE A 349 13.65 10.80 8.78
N ASN A 350 13.02 11.95 8.92
CA ASN A 350 11.57 12.00 9.10
C ASN A 350 10.86 11.81 7.78
N MET A 351 9.70 11.18 7.88
CA MET A 351 8.74 11.04 6.80
C MET A 351 7.34 11.24 7.38
N PRO A 352 6.41 11.93 6.67
CA PRO A 352 5.04 12.09 7.13
C PRO A 352 4.33 10.74 7.23
N THR A 353 3.97 10.30 8.43
CA THR A 353 3.27 9.03 8.68
C THR A 353 2.30 9.15 9.86
N THR A 354 1.21 8.39 9.82
CA THR A 354 0.29 8.25 10.96
C THR A 354 0.88 7.37 12.07
N ASP A 355 1.80 6.48 11.71
CA ASP A 355 2.32 5.43 12.59
C ASP A 355 3.62 5.83 13.32
N ALA A 356 4.03 7.10 13.19
CA ALA A 356 5.26 7.65 13.76
C ALA A 356 6.53 6.86 13.37
N ILE A 357 6.56 6.30 12.16
CA ILE A 357 7.71 5.55 11.63
C ILE A 357 8.69 6.50 10.94
N PHE A 358 9.98 6.26 11.15
CA PHE A 358 11.08 7.00 10.53
C PHE A 358 12.30 6.07 10.36
N LEU A 359 13.26 6.51 9.54
CA LEU A 359 14.58 5.92 9.51
C LEU A 359 15.47 6.67 10.51
N HIS A 360 16.42 5.99 11.14
CA HIS A 360 17.36 6.66 12.04
C HIS A 360 18.68 5.91 12.20
N ASP A 361 19.64 6.60 12.79
CA ASP A 361 20.95 6.08 13.16
C ASP A 361 20.91 5.27 14.48
N THR A 362 21.99 4.61 14.86
CA THR A 362 22.08 3.97 16.17
C THR A 362 23.51 3.87 16.69
N PRO A 363 23.75 4.05 18.01
CA PRO A 363 25.06 3.81 18.61
C PRO A 363 25.44 2.34 18.62
N ASN A 364 24.44 1.44 18.58
CA ASN A 364 24.64 -0.01 18.69
C ASN A 364 24.97 -0.65 17.32
N ARG A 365 26.06 -0.21 16.68
CA ARG A 365 26.47 -0.65 15.33
C ARG A 365 26.70 -2.16 15.23
N GLY A 366 27.19 -2.80 16.29
CA GLY A 366 27.43 -4.25 16.32
C GLY A 366 26.18 -5.10 16.04
N LEU A 367 24.97 -4.55 16.21
CA LEU A 367 23.72 -5.25 15.90
C LEU A 367 23.52 -5.52 14.40
N PHE A 368 24.17 -4.76 13.51
CA PHE A 368 24.08 -5.00 12.06
C PHE A 368 24.83 -6.27 11.62
N GLY A 369 25.72 -6.80 12.46
CA GLY A 369 26.38 -8.09 12.24
C GLY A 369 25.49 -9.31 12.51
N ARG A 370 24.30 -9.12 13.09
CA ARG A 370 23.37 -10.23 13.38
C ARG A 370 22.68 -10.73 12.11
N LYS A 371 22.46 -12.04 12.04
CA LYS A 371 21.65 -12.69 10.98
C LYS A 371 20.18 -12.26 11.05
N HIS A 372 19.61 -12.24 12.26
CA HIS A 372 18.24 -11.79 12.50
C HIS A 372 18.24 -10.35 13.07
N ARG A 373 17.63 -9.42 12.34
CA ARG A 373 17.63 -7.98 12.65
C ARG A 373 16.24 -7.40 12.90
N THR A 374 15.30 -8.23 13.36
CA THR A 374 14.01 -7.82 13.95
C THR A 374 14.22 -7.43 15.42
N LEU A 375 14.77 -6.23 15.68
CA LEU A 375 15.22 -5.81 17.02
C LEU A 375 14.67 -4.44 17.45
N SER A 376 14.04 -3.69 16.55
CA SER A 376 13.50 -2.35 16.85
C SER A 376 12.04 -2.41 17.33
N SER A 377 11.51 -1.27 17.74
CA SER A 377 10.09 -1.10 18.09
C SER A 377 9.23 -0.63 16.90
N GLY A 378 9.67 -0.88 15.66
CA GLY A 378 8.91 -0.57 14.44
C GLY A 378 9.65 0.36 13.46
N CYS A 379 10.39 1.35 13.97
CA CYS A 379 11.25 2.22 13.15
C CYS A 379 12.43 1.45 12.54
N VAL A 380 13.05 2.01 11.50
CA VAL A 380 14.13 1.34 10.76
C VAL A 380 15.48 1.99 11.13
N ARG A 381 16.41 1.20 11.66
CA ARG A 381 17.78 1.67 11.93
C ARG A 381 18.66 1.40 10.72
N VAL A 382 19.50 2.35 10.31
CA VAL A 382 20.32 2.27 9.09
C VAL A 382 21.80 2.16 9.44
N GLU A 383 22.49 1.11 8.94
CA GLU A 383 23.91 0.87 9.22
C GLU A 383 24.80 2.00 8.72
N LYS A 384 24.53 2.50 7.51
CA LYS A 384 25.25 3.61 6.88
C LYS A 384 24.47 4.93 6.95
N ALA A 385 23.88 5.21 8.11
CA ALA A 385 23.10 6.43 8.31
C ALA A 385 23.92 7.72 8.04
N ASP A 386 25.22 7.76 8.35
CA ASP A 386 26.05 8.93 8.06
C ASP A 386 26.25 9.16 6.55
N GLU A 387 26.48 8.09 5.77
CA GLU A 387 26.57 8.17 4.30
C GLU A 387 25.23 8.65 3.71
N LEU A 388 24.11 8.07 4.16
CA LEU A 388 22.77 8.48 3.75
C LEU A 388 22.50 9.96 4.07
N ALA A 389 22.83 10.38 5.29
CA ALA A 389 22.69 11.78 5.70
C ALA A 389 23.59 12.70 4.87
N THR A 390 24.81 12.28 4.53
CA THR A 390 25.72 13.08 3.70
C THR A 390 25.10 13.37 2.34
N ILE A 391 24.56 12.35 1.66
CA ILE A 391 23.93 12.53 0.35
C ILE A 391 22.71 13.45 0.46
N LEU A 392 21.79 13.17 1.39
CA LEU A 392 20.55 13.94 1.54
C LEU A 392 20.78 15.39 1.99
N LEU A 393 21.78 15.62 2.85
CA LEU A 393 22.13 16.98 3.28
C LEU A 393 22.78 17.77 2.14
N GLN A 394 23.59 17.12 1.29
CA GLN A 394 24.14 17.75 0.10
C GLN A 394 23.03 18.19 -0.88
N GLU A 395 22.03 17.34 -1.11
CA GLU A 395 20.83 17.69 -1.89
C GLU A 395 20.04 18.86 -1.27
N ALA A 396 20.06 18.99 0.06
CA ALA A 396 19.48 20.12 0.78
C ALA A 396 20.39 21.37 0.81
N GLY A 397 21.47 21.39 0.02
CA GLY A 397 22.41 22.51 -0.08
C GLY A 397 23.40 22.64 1.07
N TRP A 398 23.59 21.60 1.88
CA TRP A 398 24.64 21.59 2.90
C TRP A 398 25.96 21.06 2.33
N GLY A 399 27.02 21.87 2.41
CA GLY A 399 28.38 21.37 2.22
C GLY A 399 28.84 20.48 3.37
N LEU A 400 29.86 19.65 3.12
CA LEU A 400 30.43 18.72 4.10
C LEU A 400 30.93 19.43 5.37
N ASP A 401 31.52 20.62 5.24
CA ASP A 401 31.98 21.42 6.38
C ASP A 401 30.84 21.84 7.30
N LYS A 402 29.69 22.21 6.72
CA LYS A 402 28.49 22.53 7.49
C LYS A 402 27.98 21.29 8.22
N LYS A 403 27.93 20.12 7.57
CA LYS A 403 27.56 18.84 8.21
C LYS A 403 28.45 18.58 9.43
N ASN A 404 29.77 18.64 9.24
CA ASN A 404 30.74 18.30 10.28
C ASN A 404 30.70 19.29 11.45
N ARG A 405 30.55 20.59 11.18
CA ARG A 405 30.39 21.62 12.22
C ARG A 405 29.11 21.40 13.04
N VAL A 406 27.98 21.14 12.39
CA VAL A 406 26.71 20.87 13.07
C VAL A 406 26.82 19.60 13.91
N LEU A 407 27.38 18.52 13.34
CA LEU A 407 27.62 17.28 14.06
C LEU A 407 28.50 17.52 15.30
N GLY A 408 29.66 18.18 15.15
CA GLY A 408 30.58 18.48 16.24
C GLY A 408 29.98 19.37 17.33
N SER A 409 29.05 20.27 16.97
CA SER A 409 28.38 21.15 17.95
C SER A 409 27.43 20.41 18.89
N LYS A 410 27.02 19.18 18.56
CA LYS A 410 25.98 18.38 19.25
C LYS A 410 24.61 19.07 19.36
N LYS A 411 24.43 20.27 18.80
CA LYS A 411 23.13 20.97 18.75
C LYS A 411 22.24 20.33 17.70
N THR A 412 20.98 20.10 18.05
CA THR A 412 19.97 19.60 17.11
C THR A 412 19.75 20.61 16.00
N THR A 413 19.91 20.19 14.75
CA THR A 413 19.66 21.03 13.57
C THR A 413 18.93 20.21 12.52
N SER A 414 17.96 20.80 11.84
CA SER A 414 17.19 20.14 10.80
C SER A 414 17.46 20.75 9.42
N ALA A 415 17.54 19.90 8.41
CA ALA A 415 17.60 20.27 7.00
C ALA A 415 16.36 19.74 6.29
N GLN A 416 15.59 20.64 5.67
CA GLN A 416 14.44 20.25 4.87
C GLN A 416 14.91 19.55 3.59
N ILE A 417 14.20 18.49 3.21
CA ILE A 417 14.43 17.77 1.95
C ILE A 417 13.36 18.21 0.97
N TYR A 418 13.78 18.91 -0.07
CA TYR A 418 12.89 19.41 -1.13
C TYR A 418 12.82 18.46 -2.34
N SER A 419 13.84 17.60 -2.50
CA SER A 419 13.84 16.54 -3.51
C SER A 419 12.72 15.54 -3.22
N ASP A 420 12.05 15.07 -4.29
CA ASP A 420 11.05 14.00 -4.16
C ASP A 420 11.78 12.69 -3.84
N ASN A 421 11.90 12.44 -2.54
CA ASN A 421 12.60 11.31 -1.96
C ASN A 421 11.57 10.33 -1.42
N PRO A 422 10.94 9.51 -2.29
CA PRO A 422 9.98 8.53 -1.83
C PRO A 422 10.68 7.46 -0.99
N VAL A 423 9.99 6.98 0.04
CA VAL A 423 10.45 5.92 0.93
C VAL A 423 9.43 4.79 0.87
N TYR A 424 9.87 3.63 0.39
CA TYR A 424 9.09 2.41 0.33
C TYR A 424 9.60 1.42 1.38
N LEU A 425 8.79 1.19 2.41
CA LEU A 425 8.99 0.06 3.32
C LEU A 425 8.09 -1.06 2.82
N TYR A 426 8.67 -2.07 2.18
CA TYR A 426 7.92 -3.15 1.54
C TYR A 426 8.36 -4.51 2.08
N TYR A 427 7.52 -5.52 1.84
CA TYR A 427 7.74 -6.86 2.37
C TYR A 427 7.58 -7.88 1.24
N VAL A 428 8.68 -8.24 0.59
CA VAL A 428 8.70 -9.23 -0.49
C VAL A 428 9.66 -10.35 -0.12
N THR A 429 9.14 -11.58 -0.13
CA THR A 429 9.82 -12.79 0.33
C THR A 429 10.11 -13.79 -0.78
N ALA A 430 9.65 -13.52 -2.01
CA ALA A 430 10.00 -14.27 -3.20
C ALA A 430 9.90 -13.39 -4.44
N TRP A 431 10.87 -13.44 -5.34
CA TRP A 431 10.83 -12.72 -6.61
C TRP A 431 11.75 -13.40 -7.63
N VAL A 432 11.63 -12.99 -8.90
CA VAL A 432 12.57 -13.34 -9.96
C VAL A 432 13.38 -12.12 -10.34
N GLU A 433 14.67 -12.33 -10.52
CA GLU A 433 15.60 -11.32 -10.99
C GLU A 433 16.68 -12.03 -11.82
N ASN A 434 16.95 -11.54 -13.03
CA ASN A 434 17.93 -12.16 -13.94
C ASN A 434 17.69 -13.67 -14.16
N GLY A 435 16.42 -14.07 -14.26
CA GLY A 435 16.00 -15.46 -14.46
C GLY A 435 16.12 -16.38 -13.25
N LYS A 436 16.61 -15.89 -12.10
CA LYS A 436 16.76 -16.68 -10.86
C LYS A 436 15.65 -16.38 -9.88
N VAL A 437 15.13 -17.42 -9.24
CA VAL A 437 14.16 -17.27 -8.14
C VAL A 437 14.91 -16.97 -6.85
N HIS A 438 14.65 -15.80 -6.28
CA HIS A 438 15.13 -15.39 -4.97
C HIS A 438 14.04 -15.64 -3.93
N THR A 439 14.41 -16.14 -2.75
CA THR A 439 13.49 -16.34 -1.64
C THR A 439 14.10 -15.90 -0.31
N LEU A 440 13.25 -15.42 0.59
CA LEU A 440 13.60 -15.00 1.95
C LEU A 440 12.71 -15.69 2.96
N SER A 441 13.21 -15.76 4.19
CA SER A 441 12.44 -16.16 5.36
C SER A 441 11.31 -15.17 5.62
N ASP A 442 10.15 -15.69 5.99
CA ASP A 442 8.97 -14.91 6.34
C ASP A 442 9.03 -14.49 7.83
N ILE A 443 9.82 -13.45 8.10
CA ILE A 443 10.13 -13.00 9.47
C ILE A 443 8.92 -12.53 10.29
N TYR A 444 7.81 -12.18 9.62
CA TYR A 444 6.57 -11.69 10.23
C TYR A 444 5.37 -12.63 10.08
N ASN A 445 5.57 -13.81 9.48
CA ASN A 445 4.53 -14.81 9.24
C ASN A 445 3.37 -14.27 8.37
N PHE A 446 3.67 -13.49 7.33
CA PHE A 446 2.66 -12.97 6.38
C PHE A 446 2.39 -13.91 5.20
N ASP A 447 3.18 -14.98 5.04
CA ASP A 447 3.07 -15.98 3.98
C ASP A 447 2.52 -17.31 4.51
N VAL A 448 2.02 -17.32 5.74
CA VAL A 448 1.39 -18.49 6.33
C VAL A 448 0.01 -18.68 5.72
N ASN A 449 -0.34 -19.94 5.39
CA ASN A 449 -1.66 -20.33 4.91
C ASN A 449 -2.16 -19.56 3.67
N ILE A 450 -1.31 -19.36 2.66
CA ILE A 450 -1.73 -18.75 1.39
C ILE A 450 -2.86 -19.61 0.78
N PRO A 451 -4.07 -19.06 0.58
CA PRO A 451 -5.17 -19.82 0.00
C PRO A 451 -4.83 -20.32 -1.40
N GLN A 452 -5.10 -21.60 -1.63
CA GLN A 452 -4.85 -22.26 -2.90
C GLN A 452 -6.17 -22.41 -3.65
N PHE A 453 -6.28 -21.77 -4.80
CA PHE A 453 -7.48 -21.84 -5.64
C PHE A 453 -7.17 -22.60 -6.92
N SER A 454 -8.05 -23.55 -7.26
CA SER A 454 -7.96 -24.28 -8.52
C SER A 454 -8.32 -23.34 -9.67
N ILE A 455 -7.39 -23.20 -10.62
CA ILE A 455 -7.54 -22.44 -11.86
C ILE A 455 -7.22 -23.39 -13.00
N SER A 456 -8.06 -23.40 -14.04
CA SER A 456 -7.81 -24.16 -15.27
C SER A 456 -6.67 -23.55 -16.10
N TRP A 457 -5.43 -23.74 -15.65
CA TRP A 457 -4.23 -23.14 -16.25
C TRP A 457 -4.03 -23.50 -17.72
N GLU A 458 -4.37 -24.72 -18.13
CA GLU A 458 -4.31 -25.13 -19.55
C GLU A 458 -5.28 -24.33 -20.43
N LYS A 459 -6.51 -24.08 -19.93
CA LYS A 459 -7.47 -23.21 -20.62
C LYS A 459 -6.95 -21.78 -20.69
N LEU A 460 -6.42 -21.26 -19.59
CA LEU A 460 -5.83 -19.92 -19.57
C LEU A 460 -4.71 -19.81 -20.62
N LYS A 461 -3.76 -20.77 -20.66
CA LYS A 461 -2.66 -20.79 -21.63
C LYS A 461 -3.12 -20.78 -23.09
N SER A 462 -4.22 -21.47 -23.41
CA SER A 462 -4.78 -21.43 -24.76
C SER A 462 -5.30 -20.05 -25.19
N LEU A 463 -5.56 -19.16 -24.22
CA LEU A 463 -6.11 -17.83 -24.45
C LEU A 463 -5.05 -16.71 -24.47
N ILE A 464 -3.89 -16.86 -23.82
CA ILE A 464 -2.98 -15.74 -23.46
C ILE A 464 -1.64 -15.67 -24.19
#